data_AF-A0A2G6NW78-F1
#
_entry.id   AF-A0A2G6NW78-F1
#
_cell.length_a   1.000
_cell.length_b   1.000
_cell.length_c   1.000
_cell.angle_alpha   90.00
_cell.angle_beta   90.00
_cell.angle_gamma   90.00
#
_symmetry.space_group_name_H-M   'P 1'
#
loop_
_entity.id
_entity.type
_entity.pdbx_description
1 polymer ?
#
loop_
_entity_poly.entity_id
_entity_poly.type
_entity_poly.pdbx_seq_one_letter_code
_entity_poly.pdbx_strand_id
1 'polypeptide(L)'
;MLLGVVLLTLLGNAWIFGDRVVPHARKFPAGVRACYLGMGEWLSRNTEPDAVVAALDIGAVGYASERRVLDLMGLVSPEILAVGAEMGFPEMVASGAWVHVPEATSGRTADYFVDRAEGPPRWVDRVVDGVRFELLDTCILEGVGLRESQPW
;
A
#
# COMPACT_ATOMS: atom_id res chain seq x y z
N MET A 1 -19.05 -43.38 -9.74
CA MET A 1 -17.72 -42.73 -9.71
C MET A 1 -17.81 -41.22 -9.97
N LEU A 2 -18.43 -40.77 -11.07
CA LEU A 2 -18.54 -39.35 -11.43
C LEU A 2 -19.25 -38.46 -10.38
N LEU A 3 -20.41 -38.88 -9.88
CA LEU A 3 -21.17 -38.13 -8.85
C LEU A 3 -20.36 -37.88 -7.57
N GLY A 4 -19.55 -38.86 -7.15
CA GLY A 4 -18.70 -38.73 -5.96
C GLY A 4 -17.60 -37.69 -6.15
N VAL A 5 -16.99 -37.64 -7.33
CA VAL A 5 -15.96 -36.63 -7.67
C VAL A 5 -16.57 -35.23 -7.68
N VAL A 6 -17.76 -35.07 -8.28
CA VAL A 6 -18.48 -33.79 -8.29
C VAL A 6 -18.81 -33.33 -6.87
N LEU A 7 -19.38 -34.19 -6.03
CA LEU A 7 -19.69 -33.85 -4.64
C LEU A 7 -18.44 -33.48 -3.84
N LEU A 8 -17.37 -34.27 -3.95
CA LEU A 8 -16.10 -33.97 -3.30
C LEU A 8 -15.54 -32.61 -3.73
N THR A 9 -15.63 -32.29 -5.02
CA THR A 9 -15.14 -31.03 -5.57
C THR A 9 -15.96 -29.86 -5.06
N LEU A 10 -17.28 -29.97 -5.06
CA LEU A 10 -18.17 -28.91 -4.57
C LEU A 10 -18.00 -28.66 -3.08
N LEU A 11 -17.92 -29.72 -2.28
CA LEU A 11 -17.69 -29.62 -0.83
C LEU A 11 -16.31 -29.05 -0.52
N GLY A 12 -15.27 -29.49 -1.24
CA GLY A 12 -13.92 -28.94 -1.10
C GLY A 12 -13.86 -27.46 -1.44
N ASN A 13 -14.50 -27.04 -2.55
CA ASN A 13 -14.58 -25.62 -2.92
C ASN A 13 -15.38 -24.80 -1.91
N ALA A 14 -16.53 -25.31 -1.44
CA ALA A 14 -17.34 -24.63 -0.43
C ALA A 14 -16.56 -24.44 0.88
N TRP A 15 -15.79 -25.46 1.29
CA TRP A 15 -14.92 -25.37 2.45
C TRP A 15 -13.80 -24.34 2.28
N ILE A 16 -13.05 -24.37 1.17
CA ILE A 16 -12.01 -23.37 0.87
C ILE A 16 -12.61 -21.95 0.82
N PHE A 17 -13.77 -21.80 0.20
CA PHE A 17 -14.45 -20.51 0.10
C PHE A 17 -14.83 -19.97 1.48
N GLY A 18 -15.44 -20.80 2.33
CA GLY A 18 -15.84 -20.42 3.69
C GLY A 18 -14.66 -20.17 4.63
N ASP A 19 -13.61 -21.00 4.57
CA ASP A 19 -12.46 -20.96 5.48
C ASP A 19 -11.43 -19.91 5.09
N ARG A 20 -11.21 -19.70 3.78
CA ARG A 20 -10.12 -18.82 3.28
C ARG A 20 -10.64 -17.55 2.62
N VAL A 21 -11.57 -17.68 1.68
CA VAL A 21 -11.99 -16.56 0.83
C VAL A 21 -12.85 -15.55 1.59
N VAL A 22 -13.90 -16.03 2.29
CA VAL A 22 -14.83 -15.14 3.01
C VAL A 22 -14.15 -14.34 4.12
N PRO A 23 -13.29 -14.91 4.99
CA PRO A 23 -12.60 -14.14 6.02
C PRO A 23 -11.68 -13.09 5.42
N HIS A 24 -10.92 -13.44 4.38
CA HIS A 24 -10.04 -12.52 3.67
C HIS A 24 -10.81 -11.34 3.06
N ALA A 25 -11.87 -11.65 2.30
CA ALA A 25 -12.73 -10.65 1.66
C ALA A 25 -13.46 -9.71 2.64
N ARG A 26 -13.54 -10.08 3.93
CA ARG A 26 -14.08 -9.23 4.99
C ARG A 26 -13.02 -8.42 5.72
N LYS A 27 -11.90 -9.05 6.07
CA LYS A 27 -10.83 -8.42 6.88
C LYS A 27 -10.13 -7.30 6.13
N PHE A 28 -9.79 -7.52 4.86
CA PHE A 28 -9.04 -6.52 4.10
C PHE A 28 -9.82 -5.19 3.92
N PRO A 29 -11.08 -5.19 3.42
CA PRO A 29 -11.83 -3.94 3.31
C PRO A 29 -12.11 -3.26 4.65
N ALA A 30 -12.29 -4.04 5.73
CA ALA A 30 -12.45 -3.49 7.07
C ALA A 30 -11.18 -2.74 7.51
N GLY A 31 -10.00 -3.31 7.28
CA GLY A 31 -8.74 -2.67 7.57
C GLY A 31 -8.43 -1.48 6.65
N VAL A 32 -8.79 -1.53 5.36
CA VAL A 32 -8.68 -0.38 4.45
C VAL A 32 -9.51 0.80 4.97
N ARG A 33 -10.74 0.53 5.45
CA ARG A 33 -11.59 1.57 6.05
C ARG A 33 -10.99 2.11 7.35
N ALA A 34 -10.48 1.24 8.22
CA ALA A 34 -9.94 1.65 9.51
C ALA A 34 -8.61 2.40 9.39
N CYS A 35 -7.73 1.99 8.48
CA CYS A 35 -6.41 2.57 8.30
C CYS A 35 -6.41 3.66 7.23
N TYR A 36 -6.59 3.30 5.96
CA TYR A 36 -6.32 4.22 4.84
C TYR A 36 -7.36 5.31 4.65
N LEU A 37 -8.65 5.01 4.86
CA LEU A 37 -9.66 6.08 4.83
C LEU A 37 -9.47 7.05 6.00
N GLY A 38 -9.16 6.55 7.20
CA GLY A 38 -8.85 7.40 8.35
C GLY A 38 -7.62 8.29 8.13
N MET A 39 -6.53 7.73 7.61
CA MET A 39 -5.33 8.48 7.21
C MET A 39 -5.64 9.52 6.13
N GLY A 40 -6.43 9.13 5.12
CA GLY A 40 -6.86 10.03 4.06
C GLY A 40 -7.70 11.21 4.58
N GLU A 41 -8.68 10.95 5.45
CA GLU A 41 -9.48 11.99 6.10
C GLU A 41 -8.63 12.91 6.99
N TRP A 42 -7.61 12.38 7.67
CA TRP A 42 -6.67 13.20 8.42
C TRP A 42 -5.88 14.10 7.47
N LEU A 43 -5.33 13.57 6.38
CA LEU A 43 -4.64 14.37 5.37
C LEU A 43 -5.58 15.44 4.79
N SER A 44 -6.85 15.08 4.57
CA SER A 44 -7.88 15.99 4.07
C SER A 44 -8.10 17.23 4.94
N ARG A 45 -7.98 17.09 6.26
CA ARG A 45 -8.22 18.17 7.21
C ARG A 45 -6.96 18.93 7.63
N ASN A 46 -5.76 18.36 7.40
CA ASN A 46 -4.52 18.85 8.00
C ASN A 46 -3.43 19.23 7.00
N THR A 47 -3.64 19.02 5.70
CA THR A 47 -2.65 19.36 4.67
C THR A 47 -3.21 20.35 3.66
N GLU A 48 -2.30 21.10 3.02
CA GLU A 48 -2.64 21.94 1.87
C GLU A 48 -3.27 21.12 0.73
N PRO A 49 -4.15 21.74 -0.08
CA PRO A 49 -4.80 21.06 -1.21
C PRO A 49 -3.83 20.58 -2.30
N ASP A 50 -2.67 21.21 -2.44
CA ASP A 50 -1.62 20.84 -3.40
C ASP A 50 -0.58 19.86 -2.83
N ALA A 51 -0.74 19.44 -1.56
CA ALA A 51 0.16 18.48 -0.94
C ALA A 51 0.22 17.15 -1.71
N VAL A 52 1.41 16.58 -1.80
CA VAL A 52 1.67 15.32 -2.47
C VAL A 52 1.90 14.21 -1.45
N VAL A 53 1.20 13.09 -1.61
CA VAL A 53 1.28 11.93 -0.71
C VAL A 53 1.88 10.75 -1.47
N ALA A 54 3.04 10.26 -1.08
CA ALA A 54 3.60 9.01 -1.59
C ALA A 54 2.89 7.81 -0.94
N ALA A 55 2.35 6.88 -1.73
CA ALA A 55 1.62 5.73 -1.19
C ALA A 55 1.63 4.51 -2.13
N LEU A 56 1.47 3.32 -1.55
CA LEU A 56 1.18 2.08 -2.29
C LEU A 56 -0.33 1.88 -2.51
N ASP A 57 -1.14 2.15 -1.48
CA ASP A 57 -2.60 1.96 -1.53
C ASP A 57 -3.31 3.26 -1.98
N ILE A 58 -3.04 3.65 -3.23
CA ILE A 58 -3.40 4.97 -3.79
C ILE A 58 -4.91 5.25 -3.85
N GLY A 59 -5.73 4.21 -3.96
CA GLY A 59 -7.18 4.36 -4.15
C GLY A 59 -7.86 4.93 -2.91
N ALA A 60 -7.67 4.31 -1.75
CA ALA A 60 -8.29 4.74 -0.50
C ALA A 60 -7.68 6.04 0.02
N VAL A 61 -6.34 6.14 0.01
CA VAL A 61 -5.63 7.35 0.45
C VAL A 61 -6.00 8.52 -0.45
N GLY A 62 -5.91 8.38 -1.77
CA GLY A 62 -6.25 9.43 -2.72
C GLY A 62 -7.73 9.84 -2.65
N TYR A 63 -8.65 8.87 -2.54
CA TYR A 63 -10.09 9.15 -2.46
C TYR A 63 -10.46 9.96 -1.21
N ALA A 64 -10.02 9.54 -0.02
CA ALA A 64 -10.41 10.20 1.22
C ALA A 64 -9.60 11.48 1.48
N SER A 65 -8.36 11.55 1.00
CA SER A 65 -7.55 12.75 1.14
C SER A 65 -7.92 13.80 0.11
N GLU A 66 -8.29 13.47 -1.12
CA GLU A 66 -8.38 14.42 -2.24
C GLU A 66 -7.04 15.13 -2.53
N ARG A 67 -5.91 14.48 -2.20
CA ARG A 67 -4.54 15.01 -2.46
C ARG A 67 -3.96 14.33 -3.69
N ARG A 68 -2.97 14.99 -4.31
CA ARG A 68 -2.17 14.34 -5.34
C ARG A 68 -1.42 13.16 -4.70
N VAL A 69 -1.53 11.99 -5.32
CA VAL A 69 -0.80 10.79 -4.87
C VAL A 69 0.37 10.53 -5.80
N LEU A 70 1.58 10.43 -5.24
CA LEU A 70 2.72 9.79 -5.88
C LEU A 70 2.57 8.28 -5.71
N ASP A 71 2.29 7.58 -6.80
CA ASP A 71 2.01 6.16 -6.78
C ASP A 71 3.30 5.34 -6.78
N LEU A 72 3.58 4.71 -5.65
CA LEU A 72 4.78 3.91 -5.43
C LEU A 72 4.74 2.54 -6.12
N MET A 73 3.66 2.18 -6.81
CA MET A 73 3.60 1.04 -7.73
C MET A 73 3.63 1.45 -9.21
N GLY A 74 3.61 2.75 -9.50
CA GLY A 74 3.77 3.28 -10.86
C GLY A 74 2.57 3.07 -11.80
N LEU A 75 1.38 2.74 -11.30
CA LEU A 75 0.15 2.64 -12.10
C LEU A 75 -0.28 4.00 -12.66
N VAL A 76 -0.18 5.07 -11.84
CA VAL A 76 -0.51 6.45 -12.22
C VAL A 76 0.68 7.42 -12.12
N SER A 77 1.88 6.90 -11.83
CA SER A 77 3.14 7.66 -11.78
C SER A 77 4.23 6.88 -12.55
N PRO A 78 4.21 6.90 -13.90
CA PRO A 78 5.06 6.04 -14.73
C PRO A 78 6.57 6.25 -14.53
N GLU A 79 6.99 7.40 -14.01
CA GLU A 79 8.37 7.69 -13.64
C GLU A 79 8.86 6.76 -12.51
N ILE A 80 7.95 6.38 -11.59
CA ILE A 80 8.23 5.41 -10.53
C ILE A 80 8.37 3.99 -11.08
N LEU A 81 7.62 3.65 -12.14
CA LEU A 81 7.69 2.33 -12.77
C LEU A 81 9.10 2.04 -13.29
N ALA A 82 9.82 3.04 -13.83
CA ALA A 82 11.19 2.87 -14.31
C ALA A 82 12.13 2.42 -13.18
N VAL A 83 12.07 3.08 -12.03
CA VAL A 83 12.90 2.74 -10.87
C VAL A 83 12.49 1.41 -10.26
N GLY A 84 11.19 1.22 -10.04
CA GLY A 84 10.63 0.01 -9.43
C GLY A 84 10.86 -1.25 -10.28
N ALA A 85 10.84 -1.14 -11.61
CA ALA A 85 11.09 -2.27 -12.52
C ALA A 85 12.57 -2.70 -12.53
N GLU A 86 13.52 -1.79 -12.29
CA GLU A 86 14.94 -2.10 -12.27
C GLU A 86 15.38 -2.75 -10.95
N MET A 87 14.94 -2.21 -9.81
CA MET A 87 15.40 -2.67 -8.48
C MET A 87 14.39 -3.55 -7.72
N GLY A 88 13.14 -3.59 -8.16
CA GLY A 88 12.02 -4.19 -7.45
C GLY A 88 11.29 -3.19 -6.55
N PHE A 89 9.96 -3.15 -6.66
CA PHE A 89 9.11 -2.22 -5.89
C PHE A 89 9.30 -2.30 -4.37
N PRO A 90 9.38 -3.47 -3.73
CA PRO A 90 9.58 -3.54 -2.28
C PRO A 90 10.91 -2.88 -1.86
N GLU A 91 11.99 -3.12 -2.61
CA GLU A 91 13.31 -2.55 -2.34
C GLU A 91 13.35 -1.05 -2.66
N MET A 92 12.69 -0.61 -3.74
CA MET A 92 12.54 0.81 -4.06
C MET A 92 11.85 1.57 -2.92
N VAL A 93 10.73 1.04 -2.42
CA VAL A 93 10.02 1.65 -1.29
C VAL A 93 10.88 1.60 -0.03
N ALA A 94 11.50 0.46 0.28
CA ALA A 94 12.31 0.26 1.49
C ALA A 94 13.58 1.11 1.55
N SER A 95 14.26 1.30 0.41
CA SER A 95 15.48 2.11 0.31
C SER A 95 15.18 3.60 0.33
N GLY A 96 14.02 4.01 -0.16
CA GLY A 96 13.66 5.42 -0.36
C GLY A 96 14.08 5.96 -1.73
N ALA A 97 14.45 5.09 -2.67
CA ALA A 97 14.87 5.49 -4.02
C ALA A 97 13.82 6.38 -4.75
N TRP A 98 12.54 6.23 -4.41
CA TRP A 98 11.45 7.08 -4.91
C TRP A 98 11.58 8.56 -4.52
N VAL A 99 12.30 8.90 -3.44
CA VAL A 99 12.58 10.28 -3.02
C VAL A 99 13.40 11.02 -4.08
N HIS A 100 14.18 10.29 -4.87
CA HIS A 100 15.05 10.81 -5.93
C HIS A 100 14.41 10.90 -7.30
N VAL A 101 13.09 10.77 -7.41
CA VAL A 101 12.38 10.82 -8.69
C VAL A 101 11.55 12.10 -8.78
N PRO A 102 12.19 13.28 -8.85
CA PRO A 102 11.50 14.58 -8.84
C PRO A 102 10.57 14.75 -10.05
N GLU A 103 10.80 14.04 -11.16
CA GLU A 103 9.92 14.05 -12.32
C GLU A 103 8.50 13.60 -11.95
N ALA A 104 8.36 12.64 -11.04
CA ALA A 104 7.07 12.09 -10.60
C ALA A 104 6.23 13.08 -9.78
N THR A 105 6.87 14.11 -9.24
CA THR A 105 6.33 15.09 -8.28
C THR A 105 6.51 16.53 -8.76
N SER A 106 6.77 16.73 -10.06
CA SER A 106 6.94 18.07 -10.65
C SER A 106 8.08 18.89 -10.02
N GLY A 107 9.17 18.22 -9.64
CA GLY A 107 10.38 18.84 -9.10
C GLY A 107 10.42 18.93 -7.56
N ARG A 108 9.39 18.46 -6.85
CA ARG A 108 9.29 18.52 -5.38
C ARG A 108 9.50 17.17 -4.73
N THR A 109 9.79 17.09 -3.44
CA THR A 109 9.62 15.84 -2.69
C THR A 109 8.15 15.69 -2.30
N ALA A 110 7.65 14.45 -2.16
CA ALA A 110 6.33 14.24 -1.57
C ALA A 110 6.31 14.77 -0.12
N ASP A 111 5.24 15.46 0.24
CA ASP A 111 5.11 16.09 1.56
C ASP A 111 4.75 15.06 2.64
N TYR A 112 4.05 13.99 2.25
CA TYR A 112 3.64 12.90 3.14
C TYR A 112 3.93 11.54 2.51
N PHE A 113 4.08 10.52 3.34
CA PHE A 113 4.35 9.15 2.92
C PHE A 113 3.55 8.15 3.75
N VAL A 114 2.84 7.25 3.07
CA VAL A 114 2.12 6.12 3.64
C VAL A 114 2.84 4.83 3.23
N ASP A 115 3.65 4.30 4.15
CA ASP A 115 4.32 3.00 3.97
C ASP A 115 3.38 1.84 4.31
N ARG A 116 3.63 0.68 3.70
CA ARG A 116 3.05 -0.60 4.10
C ARG A 116 4.18 -1.62 4.24
N ALA A 117 4.50 -1.96 5.49
CA ALA A 117 5.56 -2.90 5.83
C ALA A 117 5.06 -3.97 6.82
N GLU A 118 5.79 -5.08 6.89
CA GLU A 118 5.62 -6.08 7.94
C GLU A 118 6.47 -5.71 9.15
N GLY A 119 5.88 -5.83 10.34
CA GLY A 119 6.57 -5.53 11.60
C GLY A 119 6.49 -4.04 11.98
N PRO A 120 7.45 -3.54 12.78
CA PRO A 120 7.41 -2.18 13.30
C PRO A 120 7.61 -1.12 12.19
N PRO A 121 7.17 0.12 12.40
CA PRO A 121 7.40 1.21 11.45
C PRO A 121 8.90 1.40 11.20
N ARG A 122 9.33 1.26 9.95
CA ARG A 122 10.76 1.24 9.57
C ARG A 122 11.34 2.61 9.17
N TRP A 123 10.53 3.66 9.21
CA TRP A 123 10.90 5.01 8.78
C TRP A 123 11.06 6.00 9.93
N VAL A 124 10.85 5.56 11.18
CA VAL A 124 10.97 6.43 12.36
C VAL A 124 12.38 6.99 12.44
N ASP A 125 12.49 8.33 12.47
CA ASP A 125 13.74 9.09 12.55
C ASP A 125 14.75 8.81 11.43
N ARG A 126 14.29 8.18 10.33
CA ARG A 126 15.17 7.91 9.18
C ARG A 126 15.42 9.20 8.40
N VAL A 127 16.62 9.33 7.86
CA VAL A 127 16.98 10.39 6.92
C VAL A 127 17.43 9.76 5.61
N VAL A 128 16.81 10.16 4.51
CA VAL A 128 17.18 9.76 3.14
C VAL A 128 17.36 11.04 2.34
N ASP A 129 18.58 11.28 1.88
CA ASP A 129 18.94 12.44 1.03
C ASP A 129 18.54 13.80 1.60
N GLY A 130 18.77 13.94 2.90
CA GLY A 130 18.44 15.16 3.63
C GLY A 130 16.95 15.28 4.00
N VAL A 131 16.10 14.36 3.55
CA VAL A 131 14.68 14.28 3.94
C VAL A 131 14.57 13.44 5.21
N ARG A 132 14.10 14.06 6.30
CA ARG A 132 13.82 13.38 7.56
C ARG A 132 12.37 12.91 7.59
N PHE A 133 12.17 11.67 8.01
CA PHE A 133 10.85 11.07 8.19
C PHE A 133 10.44 11.15 9.67
N GLU A 134 9.31 11.81 9.93
CA GLU A 134 8.67 11.87 11.22
C GLU A 134 7.43 10.97 11.22
N LEU A 135 7.28 10.14 12.25
CA LEU A 135 6.13 9.26 12.36
C LEU A 135 4.90 10.04 12.85
N LEU A 136 3.86 10.10 12.01
CA LEU A 136 2.59 10.74 12.37
C LEU A 136 1.62 9.77 13.03
N ASP A 137 1.42 8.60 12.43
CA ASP A 137 0.48 7.58 12.92
C ASP A 137 0.84 6.18 12.37
N THR A 138 0.25 5.15 12.96
CA THR A 138 0.39 3.75 12.54
C THR A 138 -0.94 3.03 12.62
N CYS A 139 -1.15 2.06 11.72
CA CYS A 139 -2.32 1.21 11.75
C CYS A 139 -1.97 -0.21 11.28
N ILE A 140 -2.67 -1.22 11.82
CA ILE A 140 -2.48 -2.62 11.45
C ILE A 140 -3.54 -3.03 10.44
N LEU A 141 -3.10 -3.38 9.23
CA LEU A 141 -3.94 -3.88 8.16
C LEU A 141 -3.97 -5.41 8.17
N GLU A 142 -5.09 -5.98 8.57
CA GLU A 142 -5.31 -7.43 8.48
C GLU A 142 -5.75 -7.88 7.08
N GLY A 143 -5.54 -9.16 6.77
CA GLY A 143 -6.05 -9.76 5.55
C GLY A 143 -5.38 -9.23 4.29
N VAL A 144 -4.17 -8.67 4.37
CA VAL A 144 -3.31 -8.50 3.18
C VAL A 144 -3.07 -9.89 2.59
N GLY A 145 -3.54 -10.11 1.36
CA GLY A 145 -3.67 -11.43 0.73
C GLY A 145 -2.36 -12.07 0.30
N LEU A 146 -2.33 -12.66 -0.89
CA LEU A 146 -1.10 -13.21 -1.45
C LEU A 146 -0.08 -12.09 -1.63
N ARG A 147 1.08 -12.26 -1.01
CA ARG A 147 2.28 -11.45 -1.25
C ARG A 147 3.12 -12.16 -2.29
N GLU A 148 3.85 -11.40 -3.09
CA GLU A 148 4.93 -11.95 -3.91
C GLU A 148 5.90 -12.72 -3.00
N SER A 149 6.34 -13.91 -3.41
CA SER A 149 7.25 -14.72 -2.59
C SER A 149 8.54 -13.94 -2.36
N GLN A 150 8.80 -13.57 -1.12
CA GLN A 150 10.07 -12.95 -0.74
C GLN A 150 11.10 -14.09 -0.58
N PRO A 151 12.26 -14.05 -1.27
CA PRO A 151 13.28 -15.09 -1.19
C PRO A 151 14.14 -15.03 0.09
N TRP A 152 13.72 -14.25 1.08
CA TRP A 152 14.39 -14.06 2.38
C TRP A 152 13.49 -14.49 3.53
#